data_AF-A0A5J4L4Z2-F1
#
_entry.id   AF-A0A5J4L4Z2-F1
#
_cell.length_a   1.000
_cell.length_b   1.000
_cell.length_c   1.000
_cell.angle_alpha   90.00
_cell.angle_beta   90.00
_cell.angle_gamma   90.00
#
_symmetry.space_group_name_H-M   'P 1'
#
loop_
_entity.id
_entity.type
_entity.pdbx_description
1 polymer ?
#
loop_
_entity_poly.entity_id
_entity_poly.type
_entity_poly.pdbx_seq_one_letter_code
_entity_poly.pdbx_strand_id
1 'polypeptide(L)'
;MSVVLWFLSVIFTLLLPGISIAVETLDESTSEIKRTQISKYTTKEELLLFYEEKDLVVATKRPISVRKAPAIASVITAEEIKNMGARNLMDVLKMVTGIGVSINEYGWYMVEVRGIRTTVTEKIMVMIDGYRLN
;
A
#
# COMPACT_ATOMS: atom_id res chain seq x y z
N MET A 1 13.87 -75.82 -11.49
CA MET A 1 12.64 -75.45 -10.74
C MET A 1 12.85 -74.12 -9.99
N SER A 2 13.21 -73.05 -10.70
CA SER A 2 13.53 -71.73 -10.08
C SER A 2 13.00 -70.57 -10.93
N VAL A 3 13.00 -70.73 -12.26
CA VAL A 3 12.43 -69.76 -13.21
C VAL A 3 10.90 -69.61 -13.09
N VAL A 4 10.16 -70.70 -12.82
CA VAL A 4 8.69 -70.69 -12.66
C VAL A 4 8.25 -69.92 -11.40
N LEU A 5 9.05 -69.94 -10.34
CA LEU A 5 8.78 -69.20 -9.10
C LEU A 5 9.00 -67.69 -9.27
N TRP A 6 9.92 -67.28 -10.14
CA TRP A 6 10.18 -65.87 -10.44
C TRP A 6 9.03 -65.24 -11.25
N PHE A 7 8.49 -65.97 -12.22
CA PHE A 7 7.36 -65.50 -13.03
C PHE A 7 6.05 -65.35 -12.23
N LEU A 8 5.81 -66.19 -11.21
CA LEU A 8 4.60 -66.11 -10.38
C LEU A 8 4.61 -64.89 -9.44
N SER A 9 5.79 -64.45 -8.97
CA SER A 9 5.96 -63.27 -8.10
C SER A 9 5.81 -61.94 -8.86
N VAL A 10 6.28 -61.89 -10.11
CA VAL A 10 6.14 -60.71 -10.99
C VAL A 10 4.68 -60.49 -11.41
N ILE A 11 3.91 -61.58 -11.59
CA ILE A 11 2.47 -61.51 -11.86
C ILE A 11 1.67 -61.11 -10.61
N PHE A 12 2.08 -61.54 -9.42
CA PHE A 12 1.41 -61.20 -8.16
C PHE A 12 1.59 -59.72 -7.76
N THR A 13 2.71 -59.10 -8.15
CA THR A 13 2.97 -57.66 -7.93
C THR A 13 2.23 -56.74 -8.93
N LEU A 14 1.80 -57.29 -10.07
CA LEU A 14 1.02 -56.58 -11.09
C LEU A 14 -0.51 -56.68 -10.90
N LEU A 15 -0.99 -57.52 -9.96
CA LEU A 15 -2.41 -57.84 -9.79
C LEU A 15 -3.03 -57.38 -8.46
N LEU A 16 -2.38 -56.46 -7.74
CA LEU A 16 -2.96 -55.78 -6.57
C LEU A 16 -3.12 -54.28 -6.86
N PRO A 17 -4.28 -53.83 -7.37
CA PRO A 17 -4.68 -52.43 -7.28
C PRO A 17 -5.12 -52.18 -5.82
N GLY A 18 -4.14 -52.00 -4.95
CA GLY A 18 -4.32 -51.85 -3.50
C GLY A 18 -4.00 -50.45 -2.98
N ILE A 19 -4.32 -49.39 -3.73
CA ILE A 19 -4.30 -48.00 -3.22
C ILE A 19 -5.62 -47.34 -3.63
N SER A 20 -6.70 -47.77 -2.99
CA SER A 20 -8.01 -47.10 -3.02
C SER A 20 -8.52 -46.91 -1.59
N ILE A 21 -7.63 -46.45 -0.69
CA ILE A 21 -7.97 -45.90 0.63
C ILE A 21 -6.98 -44.77 0.93
N ALA A 22 -7.07 -43.66 0.19
CA ALA A 22 -6.38 -42.40 0.55
C ALA A 22 -6.88 -41.18 -0.25
N VAL A 23 -7.98 -41.28 -1.01
CA VAL A 23 -8.46 -40.21 -1.91
C VAL A 23 -9.89 -39.82 -1.55
N GLU A 24 -10.12 -39.49 -0.27
CA GLU A 24 -11.38 -38.85 0.14
C GLU A 24 -11.20 -37.85 1.30
N THR A 25 -9.97 -37.48 1.66
CA THR A 25 -9.69 -36.49 2.72
C THR A 25 -8.79 -35.32 2.30
N LEU A 26 -8.53 -35.14 1.00
CA LEU A 26 -7.65 -34.07 0.47
C LEU A 26 -8.37 -32.98 -0.34
N ASP A 27 -9.71 -33.01 -0.43
CA ASP A 27 -10.47 -32.03 -1.23
C ASP A 27 -10.99 -30.84 -0.39
N GLU A 28 -11.20 -31.03 0.93
CA GLU A 28 -11.66 -29.94 1.82
C GLU A 28 -10.60 -28.84 1.98
N SER A 29 -9.33 -29.20 2.21
CA SER A 29 -8.24 -28.25 2.45
C SER A 29 -7.89 -27.41 1.22
N THR A 30 -8.01 -27.97 0.02
CA THR A 30 -7.78 -27.26 -1.25
C THR A 30 -8.91 -26.29 -1.57
N SER A 31 -10.15 -26.63 -1.19
CA SER A 31 -11.34 -25.79 -1.42
C SER A 31 -11.38 -24.55 -0.53
N GLU A 32 -10.92 -24.64 0.73
CA GLU A 32 -10.83 -23.51 1.65
C GLU A 32 -9.76 -22.51 1.24
N ILE A 33 -8.58 -23.00 0.80
CA ILE A 33 -7.52 -22.14 0.27
C ILE A 33 -8.05 -21.38 -0.95
N LYS A 34 -8.76 -22.05 -1.87
CA LYS A 34 -9.31 -21.44 -3.08
C LYS A 34 -10.41 -20.41 -2.77
N ARG A 35 -11.34 -20.70 -1.86
CA ARG A 35 -12.38 -19.74 -1.42
C ARG A 35 -11.80 -18.53 -0.71
N THR A 36 -10.80 -18.74 0.15
CA THR A 36 -10.12 -17.66 0.89
C THR A 36 -9.32 -16.77 -0.08
N GLN A 37 -8.66 -17.36 -1.06
CA GLN A 37 -7.96 -16.65 -2.12
C GLN A 37 -8.95 -15.80 -2.94
N ILE A 38 -10.00 -16.42 -3.48
CA ILE A 38 -11.01 -15.74 -4.32
C ILE A 38 -11.71 -14.61 -3.54
N SER A 39 -12.13 -14.85 -2.30
CA SER A 39 -12.72 -13.84 -1.41
C SER A 39 -11.76 -12.66 -1.16
N LYS A 40 -10.47 -12.95 -0.92
CA LYS A 40 -9.43 -11.92 -0.70
C LYS A 40 -9.16 -11.07 -1.95
N TYR A 41 -9.20 -11.66 -3.15
CA TYR A 41 -9.03 -10.92 -4.41
C TYR A 41 -10.26 -10.08 -4.74
N THR A 42 -11.47 -10.64 -4.62
CA THR A 42 -12.75 -9.90 -4.78
C THR A 42 -12.81 -8.68 -3.86
N THR A 43 -12.47 -8.86 -2.58
CA THR A 43 -12.51 -7.76 -1.60
C THR A 43 -11.49 -6.67 -1.95
N LYS A 44 -10.30 -7.06 -2.43
CA LYS A 44 -9.26 -6.10 -2.80
C LYS A 44 -9.64 -5.27 -4.03
N GLU A 45 -10.27 -5.88 -5.02
CA GLU A 45 -10.75 -5.17 -6.22
C GLU A 45 -11.87 -4.19 -5.89
N GLU A 46 -12.82 -4.59 -5.03
CA GLU A 46 -13.85 -3.70 -4.49
C GLU A 46 -13.22 -2.52 -3.72
N LEU A 47 -12.21 -2.75 -2.89
CA LEU A 47 -11.49 -1.69 -2.17
C LEU A 47 -10.75 -0.72 -3.09
N LEU A 48 -10.23 -1.20 -4.22
CA LEU A 48 -9.56 -0.34 -5.22
C LEU A 48 -10.55 0.55 -5.96
N LEU A 49 -11.79 0.11 -6.14
CA LEU A 49 -12.85 0.91 -6.76
C LEU A 49 -13.23 2.15 -5.91
N PHE A 50 -13.11 2.03 -4.58
CA PHE A 50 -13.36 3.14 -3.65
C PHE A 50 -12.12 3.99 -3.35
N TYR A 51 -10.95 3.62 -3.87
CA TYR A 51 -9.71 4.34 -3.61
C TYR A 51 -9.52 5.45 -4.66
N GLU A 52 -9.68 6.70 -4.23
CA GLU A 52 -9.36 7.86 -5.07
C GLU A 52 -7.84 8.07 -5.11
N GLU A 53 -7.23 7.75 -6.26
CA GLU A 53 -5.78 7.92 -6.45
C GLU A 53 -5.47 9.41 -6.67
N LYS A 54 -4.77 10.03 -5.71
CA LYS A 54 -4.33 11.42 -5.82
C LYS A 54 -3.10 11.52 -6.72
N ASP A 55 -3.12 12.51 -7.61
CA ASP A 55 -2.00 12.83 -8.49
C ASP A 55 -1.09 13.92 -7.90
N LEU A 56 0.20 13.81 -8.21
CA LEU A 56 1.26 14.76 -7.87
C LEU A 56 2.00 15.23 -9.12
N VAL A 57 2.20 16.54 -9.22
CA VAL A 57 2.94 17.17 -10.34
C VAL A 57 4.21 17.89 -9.87
N VAL A 58 4.27 18.30 -8.60
CA VAL A 58 5.30 19.23 -8.09
C VAL A 58 6.73 18.68 -8.20
N ALA A 59 6.95 17.41 -7.86
CA ALA A 59 8.31 16.83 -7.84
C ALA A 59 8.80 16.37 -9.22
N THR A 60 7.88 15.98 -10.11
CA THR A 60 8.17 15.28 -11.37
C THR A 60 7.92 16.13 -12.62
N LYS A 61 7.27 17.30 -12.47
CA LYS A 61 6.73 18.13 -13.57
C LYS A 61 5.77 17.37 -14.52
N ARG A 62 5.36 16.16 -14.14
CA ARG A 62 4.45 15.27 -14.84
C ARG A 62 3.51 14.67 -13.81
N PRO A 63 2.20 14.52 -14.11
CA PRO A 63 1.27 13.90 -13.17
C PRO A 63 1.70 12.45 -12.94
N ILE A 64 2.02 12.14 -11.68
CA ILE A 64 2.24 10.78 -11.20
C ILE A 64 1.37 10.54 -9.98
N SER A 65 0.87 9.32 -9.82
CA SER A 65 0.20 8.92 -8.59
C SER A 65 1.11 9.13 -7.38
N VAL A 66 0.54 9.60 -6.26
CA VAL A 66 1.24 9.75 -4.97
C VAL A 66 1.97 8.46 -4.57
N ARG A 67 1.42 7.28 -4.89
CA ARG A 67 2.01 5.98 -4.55
C ARG A 67 3.28 5.67 -5.36
N LYS A 68 3.45 6.30 -6.52
CA LYS A 68 4.63 6.17 -7.39
C LYS A 68 5.64 7.30 -7.17
N ALA A 69 5.39 8.21 -6.22
CA ALA A 69 6.28 9.33 -5.95
C ALA A 69 7.64 8.84 -5.41
N PRO A 70 8.76 9.42 -5.86
CA PRO A 70 10.11 9.02 -5.43
C PRO A 70 10.44 9.46 -4.00
N ALA A 71 9.58 10.26 -3.37
CA ALA A 71 9.73 10.75 -2.01
C ALA A 71 8.35 10.80 -1.32
N ILE A 72 8.37 10.89 0.02
CA ILE A 72 7.15 11.04 0.81
C ILE A 72 6.49 12.37 0.46
N ALA A 73 5.23 12.31 0.03
CA ALA A 73 4.45 13.47 -0.36
C ALA A 73 3.01 13.34 0.14
N SER A 74 2.41 14.48 0.47
CA SER A 74 1.01 14.60 0.89
C SER A 74 0.31 15.58 -0.04
N VAL A 75 -0.91 15.23 -0.46
CA VAL A 75 -1.77 16.09 -1.29
C VAL A 75 -3.02 16.40 -0.50
N ILE A 76 -3.24 17.69 -0.27
CA ILE A 76 -4.45 18.22 0.35
C ILE A 76 -5.30 18.85 -0.74
N THR A 77 -6.52 18.34 -0.92
CA THR A 77 -7.43 18.81 -1.96
C THR A 77 -8.24 20.03 -1.50
N ALA A 78 -8.83 20.76 -2.43
CA ALA A 78 -9.71 21.89 -2.11
C ALA A 78 -10.93 21.44 -1.28
N GLU A 79 -11.46 20.24 -1.54
CA GLU A 79 -12.57 19.66 -0.79
C GLU A 79 -12.15 19.34 0.65
N GLU A 80 -10.96 18.76 0.85
CA GLU A 80 -10.41 18.52 2.18
C GLU A 80 -10.21 19.83 2.97
N ILE A 81 -9.70 20.89 2.31
CA ILE A 81 -9.54 22.21 2.92
C ILE A 81 -10.88 22.81 3.34
N LYS A 82 -11.91 22.63 2.50
CA LYS A 82 -13.26 23.11 2.82
C LYS A 82 -13.88 22.34 3.99
N ASN A 83 -13.70 21.02 4.01
CA ASN A 83 -14.28 20.14 5.03
C ASN A 83 -13.54 20.23 6.39
N MET A 84 -12.26 20.61 6.40
CA MET A 84 -11.48 20.72 7.64
C MET A 84 -11.76 22.00 8.45
N GLY A 85 -12.43 23.00 7.86
CA GLY A 85 -12.69 24.29 8.51
C GLY A 85 -11.43 25.14 8.77
N ALA A 86 -10.35 24.93 8.01
CA ALA A 86 -9.12 25.70 8.14
C ALA A 86 -9.35 27.17 7.75
N ARG A 87 -8.87 28.10 8.57
CA ARG A 87 -9.01 29.54 8.33
C ARG A 87 -7.79 30.16 7.65
N ASN A 88 -6.65 29.49 7.74
CA ASN A 88 -5.37 29.94 7.22
C ASN A 88 -4.54 28.71 6.79
N LEU A 89 -3.49 28.96 6.01
CA LEU A 89 -2.57 27.92 5.54
C LEU A 89 -1.89 27.18 6.71
N MET A 90 -1.64 27.86 7.83
CA MET A 90 -0.99 27.26 9.00
C MET A 90 -1.84 26.17 9.63
N ASP A 91 -3.16 26.32 9.64
CA ASP A 91 -4.10 25.31 10.13
C ASP A 91 -4.13 24.08 9.20
N VAL A 92 -4.01 24.31 7.89
CA VAL A 92 -3.87 23.23 6.91
C VAL A 92 -2.56 22.46 7.15
N LEU A 93 -1.44 23.17 7.34
CA LEU A 93 -0.12 22.57 7.55
C LEU A 93 -0.02 21.75 8.84
N LYS A 94 -0.75 22.12 9.90
CA LYS A 94 -0.82 21.35 11.16
C LYS A 94 -1.41 19.94 11.00
N MET A 95 -2.21 19.70 9.96
CA MET A 95 -2.76 18.37 9.69
C MET A 95 -1.75 17.44 9.00
N VAL A 96 -0.66 17.99 8.44
CA VAL A 96 0.34 17.19 7.72
C VAL A 96 1.34 16.58 8.69
N THR A 97 1.53 15.27 8.58
CA THR A 97 2.50 14.56 9.41
C THR A 97 3.93 15.01 9.12
N GLY A 98 4.71 15.25 10.17
CA GLY A 98 6.10 15.71 10.05
C GLY A 98 6.27 17.19 9.73
N ILE A 99 5.17 17.97 9.73
CA ILE A 99 5.18 19.43 9.72
C ILE A 99 4.80 19.94 11.12
N GLY A 100 5.64 20.78 11.69
CA GLY A 100 5.38 21.52 12.92
C GLY A 100 5.06 22.97 12.60
N VAL A 101 4.06 23.53 13.27
CA VAL A 101 3.76 24.97 13.21
C VAL A 101 3.83 25.52 14.62
N SER A 102 4.64 26.56 14.80
CA SER A 102 4.82 27.25 16.07
C SER A 102 4.75 28.77 15.87
N ILE A 103 4.63 29.51 16.97
CA ILE A 103 4.64 30.97 16.97
C ILE A 103 5.82 31.40 17.83
N ASN A 104 6.62 32.35 17.35
CA ASN A 104 7.75 32.89 18.12
C ASN A 104 7.31 33.98 19.10
N GLU A 105 8.26 34.48 19.89
CA GLU A 105 8.07 35.55 20.88
C GLU A 105 7.51 36.85 20.29
N TYR A 106 7.70 37.07 19.00
CA TYR A 106 7.26 38.24 18.25
C TYR A 106 5.91 38.04 17.53
N GLY A 107 5.27 36.89 17.69
CA GLY A 107 3.97 36.57 17.07
C GLY A 107 4.05 36.06 15.62
N TRP A 108 5.24 35.72 15.11
CA TRP A 108 5.42 35.23 13.74
C TRP A 108 5.31 33.71 13.69
N TYR A 109 4.67 33.21 12.63
CA TYR A 109 4.59 31.78 12.37
C TYR A 109 5.95 31.23 11.95
N MET A 110 6.33 30.13 12.58
CA MET A 110 7.50 29.33 12.24
C MET A 110 7.04 27.94 11.79
N VAL A 111 7.50 27.54 10.60
CA VAL A 111 7.27 26.20 10.06
C VAL A 111 8.50 25.35 10.32
N GLU A 112 8.28 24.13 10.81
CA GLU A 112 9.28 23.11 11.03
C GLU A 112 8.96 21.91 10.15
N VAL A 113 9.96 21.37 9.45
CA VAL A 113 9.77 20.17 8.62
C VAL A 113 10.82 19.15 9.02
N ARG A 114 10.38 17.95 9.44
CA ARG A 114 11.28 16.83 9.80
C ARG A 114 12.37 17.20 10.83
N GLY A 115 12.05 18.02 11.83
CA GLY A 115 13.01 18.46 12.85
C GLY A 115 13.87 19.67 12.46
N ILE A 116 13.75 20.17 11.22
CA ILE A 116 14.45 21.37 10.76
C ILE A 116 13.59 22.58 11.11
N ARG A 117 14.01 23.31 12.14
CA ARG A 117 13.39 24.55 12.57
C ARG A 117 14.24 25.75 12.17
N THR A 118 13.61 26.74 11.54
CA THR A 118 14.27 27.96 11.09
C THR A 118 13.50 29.18 11.55
N THR A 119 14.19 30.19 12.08
CA THR A 119 13.57 31.47 12.45
C THR A 119 13.10 32.24 11.22
N VAL A 120 13.75 32.05 10.07
CA VAL A 120 13.53 32.82 8.84
C VAL A 120 13.22 31.93 7.64
N THR A 121 12.55 30.78 7.82
CA THR A 121 12.08 29.88 6.74
C THR A 121 13.11 29.54 5.64
N GLU A 122 14.40 29.77 5.87
CA GLU A 122 15.43 29.79 4.82
C GLU A 122 15.82 28.40 4.33
N LYS A 123 15.45 27.36 5.10
CA LYS A 123 15.71 25.96 4.79
C LYS A 123 14.49 25.22 4.22
N ILE A 124 13.37 25.92 4.05
CA ILE A 124 12.13 25.35 3.53
C ILE A 124 11.78 26.06 2.23
N MET A 125 11.67 25.32 1.13
CA MET A 125 11.27 25.85 -0.16
C MET A 125 9.75 26.00 -0.22
N VAL A 126 9.27 27.20 -0.53
CA VAL A 126 7.84 27.45 -0.75
C VAL A 126 7.63 27.87 -2.20
N MET A 127 6.66 27.24 -2.85
CA MET A 127 6.31 27.54 -4.24
C MET A 127 4.82 27.82 -4.38
N ILE A 128 4.47 28.78 -5.24
CA ILE A 128 3.11 29.01 -5.73
C ILE A 128 3.15 28.86 -7.24
N ASP A 129 2.27 28.03 -7.79
CA ASP A 129 2.15 27.77 -9.23
C ASP A 129 3.49 27.39 -9.90
N GLY A 130 4.38 26.72 -9.16
CA GLY A 130 5.70 26.31 -9.62
C GLY A 130 6.80 27.37 -9.50
N TYR A 131 6.50 28.56 -8.98
CA TYR A 131 7.46 29.63 -8.74
C TYR A 131 7.85 29.72 -7.28
N ARG A 132 9.14 29.88 -7.01
CA ARG A 132 9.71 30.03 -5.67
C ARG A 132 9.32 31.39 -5.06
N LEU A 133 8.93 31.39 -3.78
CA LEU A 133 8.57 32.61 -3.03
C LEU A 133 9.66 33.17 -2.12
N ASN A 134 10.59 32.33 -1.66
CA ASN A 134 11.64 32.68 -0.70
C ASN A 134 13.02 32.82 -1.34
#